data_AF-A0AAN2C9W5-F1
#
_entry.id   AF-A0AAN2C9W5-F1
#
_cell.length_a   1.000
_cell.length_b   1.000
_cell.length_c   1.000
_cell.angle_alpha   90.00
_cell.angle_beta   90.00
_cell.angle_gamma   90.00
#
_symmetry.space_group_name_H-M   'P 1'
#
loop_
_entity.id
_entity.type
_entity.pdbx_description
1 polymer ?
#
loop_
_entity_poly.entity_id
_entity_poly.type
_entity_poly.pdbx_seq_one_letter_code
_entity_poly.pdbx_strand_id
1 'polypeptide(L)'
;MAKPSIALSELVEKGGDVDFVREMLQYAGQRIMEIDVEELCGLPYGERGPGRQNARNGFRERQWETRSGTIGLRIPKLRKGSYFPAFLEPRRTAEKALTAVIQEAYIQGISTRSVDELVKAMG
;
A
#
# COMPACT_ATOMS: atom_id res chain seq x y z
N MET A 1 15.45 -6.70 21.76
CA MET A 1 15.27 -6.60 20.29
C MET A 1 14.87 -7.98 19.77
N ALA A 2 13.57 -8.21 19.55
CA ALA A 2 13.10 -9.44 18.91
C ALA A 2 13.50 -9.41 17.43
N LYS A 3 14.07 -10.51 16.92
CA LYS A 3 14.53 -10.59 15.54
C LYS A 3 13.30 -10.58 14.60
N PRO A 4 13.24 -9.70 13.59
CA PRO A 4 12.11 -9.61 12.66
C PRO A 4 11.88 -10.89 11.83
N SER A 5 12.89 -11.78 11.76
CA SER A 5 12.79 -13.06 11.06
C SER A 5 11.88 -14.08 11.76
N ILE A 6 11.81 -14.05 13.09
CA ILE A 6 11.01 -15.00 13.89
C ILE A 6 9.52 -14.69 13.74
N ALA A 7 9.19 -13.39 13.67
CA ALA A 7 7.82 -12.92 13.45
C ALA A 7 7.28 -13.27 12.06
N LEU A 8 8.16 -13.40 11.05
CA LEU A 8 7.77 -13.77 9.68
C LEU A 8 7.51 -15.27 9.53
N SER A 9 8.30 -16.12 10.21
CA SER A 9 8.12 -17.58 10.17
C SER A 9 6.86 -18.04 10.92
N GLU A 10 6.58 -17.47 12.11
CA GLU A 10 5.37 -17.81 12.89
C GLU A 10 4.07 -17.42 12.18
N LEU A 11 4.12 -16.42 11.31
CA LEU A 11 2.96 -15.89 10.59
C LEU A 11 2.65 -16.69 9.32
N VAL A 12 3.68 -17.28 8.69
CA VAL A 12 3.56 -18.15 7.50
C VAL A 12 3.02 -19.54 7.84
N GLU A 13 3.34 -20.07 9.04
CA GLU A 13 2.87 -21.39 9.49
C GLU A 13 1.35 -21.45 9.79
N LYS A 14 0.68 -20.30 9.93
CA LYS A 14 -0.75 -20.22 10.25
C LYS A 14 -1.71 -20.42 9.06
N GLY A 15 -1.22 -20.84 7.89
CA GLY A 15 -1.99 -21.48 6.83
C GLY A 15 -3.34 -20.86 6.47
N GLY A 16 -3.35 -20.01 5.43
CA GLY A 16 -4.53 -19.77 4.61
C GLY A 16 -5.64 -18.93 5.23
N ASP A 17 -5.43 -17.63 5.37
CA ASP A 17 -6.53 -16.71 5.61
C ASP A 17 -6.22 -15.38 4.93
N VAL A 18 -7.19 -14.83 4.21
CA VAL A 18 -7.05 -13.56 3.48
C VAL A 18 -6.56 -12.43 4.40
N ASP A 19 -6.84 -12.56 5.70
CA ASP A 19 -6.41 -11.65 6.76
C ASP A 19 -4.90 -11.67 7.01
N PHE A 20 -4.21 -12.80 6.87
CA PHE A 20 -2.75 -12.85 6.95
C PHE A 20 -2.09 -12.05 5.83
N VAL A 21 -2.59 -12.22 4.60
CA VAL A 21 -2.09 -11.47 3.43
C VAL A 21 -2.38 -9.98 3.60
N ARG A 22 -3.55 -9.63 4.15
CA ARG A 22 -3.95 -8.25 4.45
C ARG A 22 -3.01 -7.60 5.46
N GLU A 23 -2.70 -8.27 6.57
CA GLU A 23 -1.77 -7.79 7.60
C GLU A 23 -0.35 -7.64 7.05
N MET A 24 0.11 -8.59 6.24
CA MET A 24 1.42 -8.51 5.60
C MET A 24 1.52 -7.32 4.64
N LEU A 25 0.49 -7.11 3.81
CA LEU A 25 0.41 -5.97 2.91
C LEU A 25 0.36 -4.64 3.67
N GLN A 26 -0.38 -4.59 4.78
CA GLN A 26 -0.42 -3.41 5.65
C GLN A 26 0.97 -3.11 6.22
N TYR A 27 1.65 -4.12 6.78
CA TYR A 27 2.99 -3.98 7.34
C TYR A 27 4.00 -3.54 6.28
N ALA A 28 4.02 -4.21 5.13
CA ALA A 28 4.90 -3.89 4.02
C ALA A 28 4.66 -2.46 3.50
N GLY A 29 3.40 -2.07 3.29
CA GLY A 29 3.03 -0.73 2.84
C GLY A 29 3.45 0.36 3.82
N GLN A 30 3.27 0.13 5.13
CA GLN A 30 3.75 1.06 6.17
C GLN A 30 5.26 1.15 6.17
N ARG A 31 5.97 0.01 6.06
CA ARG A 31 7.44 -0.02 6.09
C ARG A 31 8.06 0.70 4.90
N ILE A 32 7.50 0.53 3.70
CA ILE A 32 7.94 1.26 2.50
C ILE A 32 7.76 2.76 2.72
N MET A 33 6.59 3.20 3.21
CA MET A 33 6.35 4.62 3.52
C MET A 33 7.29 5.17 4.60
N GLU A 34 7.78 4.33 5.51
CA GLU A 34 8.79 4.75 6.48
C GLU A 34 10.13 5.03 5.84
N ILE A 35 10.61 4.10 5.02
CA ILE A 35 11.88 4.21 4.32
C ILE A 35 11.88 5.42 3.38
N ASP A 36 10.84 5.58 2.56
CA ASP A 36 10.70 6.71 1.64
C ASP A 36 10.76 8.06 2.38
N VAL A 37 10.10 8.13 3.54
CA VAL A 37 10.03 9.38 4.31
C VAL A 37 11.32 9.64 5.09
N GLU A 38 12.03 8.61 5.54
CA GLU A 38 13.36 8.76 6.12
C GLU A 38 14.35 9.33 5.10
N GLU A 39 14.32 8.84 3.86
CA GLU A 39 15.11 9.38 2.76
C GLU A 39 14.77 10.85 2.49
N LEU A 40 13.48 11.20 2.42
CA LEU A 40 13.03 12.59 2.25
C LEU A 40 13.38 13.51 3.43
N CYS A 41 13.48 12.98 4.66
CA CYS A 41 13.86 13.77 5.83
C CYS A 41 15.38 13.90 5.98
N GLY A 42 16.15 13.00 5.37
CA GLY A 42 17.62 12.91 5.44
C GLY A 42 18.15 12.35 6.77
N LEU A 43 17.27 12.04 7.72
CA LEU A 43 17.62 11.45 9.00
C LEU A 43 16.51 10.49 9.48
N PRO A 44 16.88 9.47 10.28
CA PRO A 44 15.91 8.60 10.93
C PRO A 44 14.90 9.37 11.80
N TYR A 45 13.77 8.72 12.05
CA TYR A 45 12.73 9.29 12.89
C TYR A 45 13.25 9.55 14.32
N GLY A 46 13.02 10.77 14.83
CA GLY A 46 13.37 11.17 16.20
C GLY A 46 14.82 11.64 16.40
N GLU A 47 15.75 11.28 15.53
CA GLU A 47 17.16 11.68 15.66
C GLU A 47 17.36 13.17 15.38
N ARG A 48 18.27 13.87 16.06
CA ARG A 48 18.58 15.28 15.75
C ARG A 48 19.98 15.35 15.16
N GLY A 49 20.15 16.04 14.04
CA GLY A 49 21.44 16.19 13.40
C GLY A 49 21.45 17.29 12.33
N PRO A 50 22.64 17.73 11.91
CA PRO A 50 22.80 18.83 10.95
C PRO A 50 22.29 18.47 9.55
N GLY A 51 22.15 17.18 9.22
CA GLY A 51 21.61 16.70 7.93
C GLY A 51 20.09 16.68 7.82
N ARG A 52 19.35 17.20 8.82
CA ARG A 52 17.88 17.18 8.79
C ARG A 52 17.33 18.17 7.76
N GLN A 53 16.66 17.66 6.74
CA GLN A 53 16.02 18.47 5.70
C GLN A 53 14.54 18.72 5.99
N ASN A 54 13.86 17.75 6.62
CA ASN A 54 12.44 17.84 6.93
C ASN A 54 12.11 17.10 8.23
N ALA A 55 10.86 17.25 8.70
CA ALA A 55 10.37 16.54 9.87
C ALA A 55 8.96 15.99 9.63
N ARG A 56 8.70 14.82 10.22
CA ARG A 56 7.38 14.18 10.23
C ARG A 56 6.45 14.91 11.20
N ASN A 57 5.19 15.09 10.83
CA ASN A 57 4.18 15.81 11.62
C ASN A 57 2.85 15.03 11.68
N GLY A 58 2.91 13.84 12.27
CA GLY A 58 1.77 12.93 12.36
C GLY A 58 1.44 12.25 11.03
N PHE A 59 0.18 11.82 10.90
CA PHE A 59 -0.27 10.95 9.80
C PHE A 59 -1.61 11.41 9.22
N ARG A 60 -1.90 10.93 8.00
CA ARG A 60 -3.21 10.96 7.38
C ARG A 60 -3.69 9.52 7.22
N GLU A 61 -4.86 9.21 7.73
CA GLU A 61 -5.49 7.91 7.50
C GLU A 61 -6.01 7.83 6.06
N ARG A 62 -5.79 6.68 5.43
CA ARG A 62 -6.31 6.37 4.11
C ARG A 62 -6.62 4.88 4.02
N GLN A 63 -7.78 4.57 3.46
CA GLN A 63 -8.12 3.21 3.07
C GLN A 63 -7.48 2.87 1.72
N TRP A 64 -6.88 1.68 1.65
CA TRP A 64 -6.32 1.08 0.45
C TRP A 64 -7.12 -0.18 0.15
N GLU A 65 -7.94 -0.13 -0.91
CA GLU A 65 -8.69 -1.29 -1.35
C GLU A 65 -7.76 -2.22 -2.13
N THR A 66 -7.67 -3.46 -1.67
CA THR A 66 -6.92 -4.53 -2.32
C THR A 66 -7.84 -5.72 -2.51
N ARG A 67 -7.43 -6.68 -3.35
CA ARG A 67 -8.14 -7.97 -3.47
C ARG A 67 -8.29 -8.73 -2.14
N SER A 68 -7.36 -8.51 -1.22
CA SER A 68 -7.40 -9.11 0.13
C SER A 68 -8.26 -8.29 1.11
N GLY A 69 -9.04 -7.33 0.61
CA GLY A 69 -9.90 -6.44 1.39
C GLY A 69 -9.33 -5.04 1.58
N THR A 70 -10.05 -4.24 2.36
CA THR A 70 -9.66 -2.86 2.66
C THR A 70 -8.59 -2.83 3.75
N ILE A 71 -7.47 -2.16 3.47
CA ILE A 71 -6.33 -1.99 4.35
C ILE A 71 -6.26 -0.54 4.85
N GLY A 72 -6.18 -0.36 6.17
CA GLY A 72 -5.97 0.96 6.78
C GLY A 72 -4.51 1.38 6.74
N LEU A 73 -4.17 2.40 5.97
CA LEU A 73 -2.83 2.99 5.90
C LEU A 73 -2.75 4.32 6.65
N ARG A 74 -1.60 4.57 7.27
CA ARG A 74 -1.26 5.83 7.96
C ARG A 74 -0.17 6.54 7.19
N ILE A 75 -0.55 7.32 6.19
CA ILE A 75 0.39 8.04 5.33
C ILE A 75 1.09 9.13 6.16
N PRO A 76 2.43 9.11 6.30
CA PRO A 76 3.15 10.13 7.07
C PRO A 76 2.97 11.52 6.48
N LYS A 77 2.83 12.53 7.34
CA LYS A 77 2.80 13.94 6.96
C LYS A 77 4.18 14.56 7.15
N LEU A 78 4.60 15.38 6.19
CA LEU A 78 5.82 16.17 6.28
C LEU A 78 5.48 17.60 6.74
N ARG A 79 6.44 18.28 7.40
CA ARG A 79 6.31 19.69 7.78
C ARG A 79 6.36 20.63 6.58
N LYS A 80 7.17 20.30 5.58
CA LYS A 80 7.28 21.02 4.31
C LYS A 80 6.99 20.08 3.15
N GLY A 81 6.21 20.54 2.17
CA GLY A 81 5.80 19.73 1.02
C GLY A 81 4.71 18.70 1.34
N SER A 82 4.36 17.89 0.34
CA SER A 82 3.41 16.79 0.47
C SER A 82 4.11 15.47 0.14
N TYR A 83 3.86 14.45 0.95
CA TYR A 83 4.29 13.08 0.67
C TYR A 83 3.10 12.25 0.19
N PHE A 84 3.33 11.46 -0.84
CA PHE A 84 2.36 10.51 -1.34
C PHE A 84 3.09 9.25 -1.81
N PRO A 85 2.74 8.07 -1.27
CA PRO A 85 3.43 6.83 -1.61
C PRO A 85 3.22 6.47 -3.10
N ALA A 86 4.30 6.07 -3.77
CA ALA A 86 4.28 5.76 -5.20
C ALA A 86 3.41 4.54 -5.55
N PHE A 87 3.20 3.62 -4.61
CA PHE A 87 2.36 2.44 -4.81
C PHE A 87 0.86 2.74 -4.75
N LEU A 88 0.45 3.94 -4.34
CA LEU A 88 -0.93 4.40 -4.43
C LEU A 88 -1.11 5.35 -5.62
N GLU A 89 -2.33 5.43 -6.14
CA GLU A 89 -2.71 6.50 -7.07
C GLU A 89 -3.42 7.65 -6.34
N PRO A 90 -3.13 8.91 -6.71
CA PRO A 90 -3.89 10.03 -6.21
C PRO A 90 -5.37 9.90 -6.58
N ARG A 91 -6.27 10.05 -5.60
CA ARG A 91 -7.73 10.12 -5.78
C ARG A 91 -8.41 8.86 -6.37
N ARG A 92 -7.75 7.70 -6.38
CA ARG A 92 -8.37 6.41 -6.72
C ARG A 92 -8.29 5.43 -5.55
N THR A 93 -9.38 4.73 -5.30
CA THR A 93 -9.47 3.73 -4.23
C THR A 93 -9.18 2.33 -4.76
N ALA A 94 -9.63 2.03 -5.99
CA ALA A 94 -9.51 0.73 -6.63
C ALA A 94 -8.13 0.42 -7.21
N GLU A 95 -7.79 -0.87 -7.21
CA GLU A 95 -6.55 -1.44 -7.74
C GLU A 95 -6.49 -1.41 -9.28
N LYS A 96 -5.32 -1.11 -9.86
CA LYS A 96 -5.09 -1.12 -11.32
C LYS A 96 -5.35 -2.47 -11.99
N ALA A 97 -5.36 -3.54 -11.21
CA ALA A 97 -5.55 -4.89 -11.69
C ALA A 97 -6.86 -5.06 -12.46
N LEU A 98 -7.94 -4.35 -12.08
CA LEU A 98 -9.20 -4.39 -12.83
C LEU A 98 -9.03 -3.73 -14.22
N THR A 99 -8.37 -2.57 -14.28
CA THR A 99 -8.08 -1.90 -15.56
C THR A 99 -7.17 -2.75 -16.45
N ALA A 100 -6.15 -3.38 -15.88
CA ALA A 100 -5.24 -4.26 -16.60
C ALA A 100 -5.96 -5.51 -17.14
N VAL A 101 -6.87 -6.11 -16.37
CA VAL A 101 -7.69 -7.25 -16.83
C VAL A 101 -8.65 -6.84 -17.93
N ILE A 102 -9.29 -5.66 -17.84
CA ILE A 102 -10.14 -5.12 -18.91
C ILE A 102 -9.32 -4.85 -20.18
N GLN A 103 -8.11 -4.30 -20.03
CA GLN A 103 -7.19 -4.07 -21.15
C GLN A 103 -6.75 -5.39 -21.81
N GLU A 104 -6.37 -6.39 -21.02
CA GLU A 104 -6.01 -7.71 -21.53
C GLU A 104 -7.20 -8.40 -22.22
N ALA A 105 -8.40 -8.31 -21.65
CA ALA A 105 -9.61 -8.85 -22.26
C ALA A 105 -9.91 -8.21 -23.62
N TYR A 106 -9.67 -6.91 -23.77
CA TYR A 106 -9.77 -6.22 -25.06
C TYR A 106 -8.72 -6.72 -26.07
N ILE A 107 -7.46 -6.89 -25.64
CA ILE A 107 -6.36 -7.41 -26.47
C ILE A 107 -6.66 -8.85 -26.94
N GLN A 108 -7.23 -9.68 -26.07
CA GLN A 108 -7.62 -11.07 -26.36
C GLN A 108 -8.92 -11.18 -27.18
N GLY A 109 -9.55 -10.06 -27.55
CA GLY A 109 -10.77 -10.05 -28.37
C GLY A 109 -12.03 -10.53 -27.64
N ILE A 110 -12.04 -10.49 -26.30
CA ILE A 110 -13.22 -10.82 -25.50
C ILE A 110 -14.28 -9.73 -25.73
N SER A 111 -15.53 -10.16 -25.96
CA SER A 111 -16.67 -9.25 -26.15
C SER A 111 -16.76 -8.23 -25.02
N THR A 112 -16.78 -6.94 -25.37
CA THR A 112 -16.89 -5.85 -24.40
C THR A 112 -18.17 -5.92 -23.58
N ARG A 113 -19.25 -6.55 -24.10
CA ARG A 113 -20.48 -6.80 -23.34
C ARG A 113 -20.29 -7.84 -22.22
N SER A 114 -19.52 -8.89 -22.48
CA SER A 114 -19.21 -9.92 -21.49
C SER A 114 -18.29 -9.39 -20.39
N VAL A 115 -17.35 -8.51 -20.75
CA VAL A 115 -16.53 -7.79 -19.76
C VAL A 115 -17.40 -6.87 -18.92
N ASP A 116 -18.34 -6.13 -19.52
CA ASP A 116 -19.29 -5.25 -18.81
C ASP A 116 -20.20 -6.01 -17.83
N GLU A 117 -20.68 -7.20 -18.21
CA GLU A 117 -21.46 -8.07 -17.33
C GLU A 117 -20.63 -8.58 -16.16
N LEU A 118 -19.37 -8.96 -16.41
CA LEU A 118 -18.45 -9.45 -15.38
C LEU A 118 -18.08 -8.33 -14.40
N VAL A 119 -17.83 -7.12 -14.88
CA VAL A 119 -17.59 -5.93 -14.05
C VAL A 119 -18.83 -5.60 -13.20
N LYS A 120 -20.04 -5.62 -13.78
CA LYS A 120 -21.29 -5.41 -13.04
C LYS A 120 -21.56 -6.50 -11.98
N ALA A 121 -21.13 -7.73 -12.23
CA ALA A 121 -21.27 -8.83 -11.28
C ALA A 121 -20.28 -8.74 -10.11
N MET A 122 -19.17 -8.02 -10.26
CA MET A 122 -18.14 -7.84 -9.23
C MET A 122 -18.40 -6.65 -8.30
N GLY A 123 -19.37 -5.77 -8.62
CA GLY A 123 -19.76 -4.60 -7.82
C GLY A 123 -19.27 -3.29 -8.40
#